data_AF-A0A7V2VJ56-F1
#
_entry.id   AF-A0A7V2VJ56-F1
#
_cell.length_a   1.000
_cell.length_b   1.000
_cell.length_c   1.000
_cell.angle_alpha   90.00
_cell.angle_beta   90.00
_cell.angle_gamma   90.00
#
_symmetry.space_group_name_H-M   'P 1'
#
loop_
_entity.id
_entity.type
_entity.pdbx_description
1 polymer ?
#
loop_
_entity_poly.entity_id
_entity_poly.type
_entity_poly.pdbx_seq_one_letter_code
_entity_poly.pdbx_strand_id
1 'polypeptide(L)'
;MERFGKRILPTAVAVGAGVLTLLGYLLPVPPFTTVRDEMVQWAVIVAAFAFILGFFNVLRVHLGRLARRASGWGYSLVLILTALISLLITAAGLVAEPARAASDWWFGYVLYPLQAAAAGLVAIVLAFSAFRLLRHRRSAETLFFLVAALVVLLGTTPLPGVIGERLAALRQWWMEVPAMAGMRGFLIGVGLGTLLMGLRVITGMDRPHSDV
;
A
#
# COMPACT_ATOMS: atom_id res chain seq x y z
N MET A 1 42.42 2.58 -1.05
CA MET A 1 41.68 3.40 -0.06
C MET A 1 40.26 3.75 -0.53
N GLU A 2 40.04 4.13 -1.80
CA GLU A 2 38.68 4.47 -2.28
C GLU A 2 37.62 3.37 -2.13
N ARG A 3 37.99 2.10 -2.38
CA ARG A 3 37.06 0.96 -2.21
C ARG A 3 36.59 0.77 -0.77
N PHE A 4 37.44 1.09 0.21
CA PHE A 4 37.12 0.96 1.63
C PHE A 4 36.11 2.04 2.06
N GLY A 5 36.39 3.29 1.70
CA GLY A 5 35.52 4.43 2.04
C GLY A 5 34.17 4.42 1.31
N LYS A 6 34.13 4.07 0.02
CA LYS A 6 32.90 4.17 -0.78
C LYS A 6 32.01 2.92 -0.70
N ARG A 7 32.57 1.75 -0.35
CA ARG A 7 31.79 0.49 -0.35
C ARG A 7 31.68 -0.19 1.01
N ILE A 8 32.76 -0.26 1.78
CA ILE A 8 32.77 -1.05 3.02
C ILE A 8 32.18 -0.25 4.17
N LEU A 9 32.54 1.03 4.28
CA LEU A 9 32.05 1.89 5.36
C LEU A 9 30.52 2.06 5.34
N PRO A 10 29.85 2.37 4.21
CA PRO A 10 28.39 2.55 4.19
C PRO A 10 27.64 1.25 4.49
N THR A 11 28.13 0.11 3.97
CA THR A 11 27.54 -1.20 4.26
C THR A 11 27.73 -1.57 5.73
N ALA A 12 28.91 -1.35 6.32
CA ALA A 12 29.15 -1.63 7.72
C ALA A 12 28.25 -0.80 8.65
N VAL A 13 28.04 0.48 8.32
CA VAL A 13 27.11 1.35 9.06
C VAL A 13 25.67 0.85 8.94
N ALA A 14 25.20 0.51 7.74
CA ALA A 14 23.84 0.00 7.52
C ALA A 14 23.59 -1.31 8.26
N VAL A 15 24.54 -2.26 8.18
CA VAL A 15 24.50 -3.52 8.93
C VAL A 15 24.50 -3.26 10.44
N GLY A 16 25.42 -2.41 10.92
CA GLY A 16 25.52 -2.07 12.34
C GLY A 16 24.24 -1.45 12.89
N ALA A 17 23.65 -0.47 12.18
CA ALA A 17 22.40 0.16 12.56
C ALA A 17 21.24 -0.86 12.62
N GLY A 18 21.15 -1.76 11.63
CA GLY A 18 20.14 -2.81 11.62
C GLY A 18 20.30 -3.81 12.76
N VAL A 19 21.53 -4.27 13.04
CA VAL A 19 21.82 -5.18 14.16
C VAL A 19 21.53 -4.51 15.51
N LEU A 20 21.96 -3.26 15.72
CA LEU A 20 21.71 -2.53 16.97
C LEU A 20 20.20 -2.35 17.21
N THR A 21 19.46 -1.98 16.17
CA THR A 21 17.99 -1.86 16.25
C THR A 21 17.35 -3.20 16.60
N LEU A 22 17.79 -4.30 15.98
CA LEU A 22 17.29 -5.64 16.25
C LEU A 22 17.60 -6.09 17.69
N LEU A 23 18.82 -5.83 18.18
CA LEU A 23 19.20 -6.12 19.56
C LEU A 23 18.31 -5.38 20.57
N GLY A 24 17.92 -4.13 20.29
CA GLY A 24 16.98 -3.41 21.14
C GLY A 24 15.55 -3.96 21.14
N TYR A 25 15.15 -4.74 20.14
CA TYR A 25 13.90 -5.50 20.18
C TYR A 25 14.04 -6.83 20.94
N LEU A 26 15.22 -7.47 20.88
CA LEU A 26 15.47 -8.78 21.50
C LEU A 26 15.86 -8.70 22.99
N LEU A 27 16.56 -7.63 23.39
CA LEU A 27 17.06 -7.41 24.74
C LEU A 27 16.39 -6.17 25.35
N PRO A 28 15.34 -6.33 26.18
CA PRO A 28 14.59 -5.21 26.74
C PRO A 28 15.31 -4.59 27.95
N VAL A 29 16.56 -4.13 27.75
CA VAL A 29 17.33 -3.38 28.75
C VAL A 29 17.58 -1.95 28.28
N PRO A 30 17.63 -0.97 29.19
CA PRO A 30 17.63 0.46 28.87
C PRO A 30 18.59 0.91 27.77
N PRO A 31 19.89 0.51 27.74
CA PRO A 31 20.81 1.02 26.72
C PRO A 31 20.40 0.59 25.29
N PHE A 32 19.87 -0.62 25.11
CA PHE A 32 19.46 -1.08 23.78
C PHE A 32 18.08 -0.56 23.38
N THR A 33 17.15 -0.40 24.33
CA THR A 33 15.82 0.15 24.03
C THR A 33 15.90 1.64 23.66
N THR A 34 16.73 2.43 24.35
CA THR A 34 16.92 3.85 24.03
C THR A 34 17.52 4.05 22.63
N VAL A 35 18.58 3.32 22.30
CA VAL A 35 19.20 3.40 20.96
C VAL A 35 18.23 2.96 19.87
N ARG A 36 17.48 1.88 20.08
CA ARG A 36 16.42 1.44 19.16
C ARG A 36 15.38 2.54 18.94
N ASP A 37 14.89 3.16 20.00
CA ASP A 37 13.84 4.17 19.89
C ASP A 37 14.32 5.40 19.11
N GLU A 38 15.56 5.84 19.34
CA GLU A 38 16.21 6.90 18.54
C GLU A 38 16.38 6.50 17.07
N MET A 39 16.90 5.29 16.79
CA MET A 39 17.09 4.78 15.42
C MET A 39 15.76 4.69 14.68
N VAL A 40 14.71 4.17 15.33
CA VAL A 40 13.36 4.07 14.77
C VAL A 40 12.77 5.45 14.55
N GLN A 41 12.96 6.41 15.47
CA GLN A 41 12.52 7.78 15.27
C GLN A 41 13.18 8.42 14.05
N TRP A 42 14.49 8.24 13.85
CA TRP A 42 15.18 8.71 12.65
C TRP A 42 14.65 8.03 11.39
N ALA A 43 14.39 6.72 11.43
CA ALA A 43 13.80 6.00 10.31
C ALA A 43 12.40 6.54 9.96
N VAL A 44 11.57 6.86 10.95
CA VAL A 44 10.25 7.48 10.75
C VAL A 44 10.37 8.86 10.11
N ILE A 45 11.34 9.68 10.54
CA ILE A 45 11.61 10.98 9.93
C ILE A 45 12.00 10.81 8.45
N VAL A 46 12.93 9.89 8.15
CA VAL A 46 13.34 9.59 6.77
C VAL A 46 12.15 9.08 5.95
N ALA A 47 11.30 8.22 6.51
CA ALA A 47 10.10 7.72 5.84
C ALA A 47 9.11 8.85 5.52
N ALA A 48 8.94 9.83 6.40
CA ALA A 48 8.11 11.01 6.15
C ALA A 48 8.66 11.83 4.97
N PHE A 49 9.97 12.07 4.91
CA PHE A 49 10.60 12.72 3.75
C PHE A 49 10.49 11.89 2.47
N ALA A 50 10.63 10.56 2.56
CA ALA A 50 10.46 9.67 1.41
C ALA A 50 9.03 9.72 0.86
N PHE A 51 8.02 9.81 1.73
CA PHE A 51 6.63 10.00 1.33
C PHE A 51 6.43 11.33 0.58
N ILE A 52 6.98 12.43 1.13
CA ILE A 52 6.98 13.75 0.48
C ILE A 52 7.67 13.68 -0.89
N LEU A 53 8.84 13.03 -0.98
CA LEU A 53 9.57 12.84 -2.23
C LEU A 53 8.77 12.03 -3.24
N GLY A 54 8.03 11.00 -2.80
CA GLY A 54 7.12 10.22 -3.62
C GLY A 54 6.03 11.08 -4.25
N PHE A 55 5.42 11.97 -3.46
CA PHE A 55 4.44 12.94 -3.96
C PHE A 55 5.06 13.89 -4.99
N PHE A 56 6.23 14.48 -4.69
CA PHE A 56 6.93 15.36 -5.62
C PHE A 56 7.38 14.64 -6.89
N ASN A 57 7.72 13.36 -6.82
CA ASN A 57 8.07 12.57 -7.99
C ASN A 57 6.90 12.45 -8.97
N VAL A 58 5.70 12.14 -8.45
CA VAL A 58 4.46 12.14 -9.26
C VAL A 58 4.24 13.52 -9.89
N LEU A 59 4.31 14.58 -9.08
CA LEU A 59 4.12 15.95 -9.57
C LEU A 59 5.14 16.30 -10.67
N ARG A 60 6.42 16.00 -10.48
CA ARG A 60 7.50 16.24 -11.46
C ARG A 60 7.26 15.51 -12.78
N VAL A 61 6.88 14.23 -12.74
CA VAL A 61 6.62 13.43 -13.94
C VAL A 61 5.44 14.00 -14.73
N HIS A 62 4.36 14.35 -14.04
CA HIS A 62 3.14 14.85 -14.68
C HIS A 62 3.25 16.32 -15.12
N LEU A 63 3.96 17.18 -14.38
CA LEU A 63 4.29 18.54 -14.80
C LEU A 63 5.18 18.54 -16.05
N GLY A 64 6.18 17.64 -16.10
CA GLY A 64 7.00 17.48 -17.30
C GLY A 64 6.19 17.04 -18.51
N ARG A 65 5.21 16.16 -18.32
CA ARG A 65 4.27 15.75 -19.38
C ARG A 65 3.39 16.91 -19.85
N LEU A 66 2.91 17.73 -18.92
CA LEU A 66 2.10 18.92 -19.20
C LEU A 66 2.90 19.97 -19.98
N ALA A 67 4.12 20.29 -19.52
CA ALA A 67 5.00 21.28 -20.15
C ALA A 67 5.35 20.91 -21.59
N ARG A 68 5.59 19.62 -21.86
CA ARG A 68 5.89 19.12 -23.21
C ARG A 68 4.64 18.81 -24.05
N ARG A 69 3.43 19.04 -23.52
CA ARG A 69 2.13 18.65 -24.14
C ARG A 69 2.13 17.23 -24.70
N ALA A 70 2.74 16.29 -23.99
CA ALA A 70 2.84 14.92 -24.47
C ALA A 70 1.44 14.25 -24.53
N SER A 71 1.34 13.10 -25.20
CA SER A 71 0.08 12.35 -25.26
C SER A 71 -0.50 12.11 -23.86
N GLY A 72 -1.79 12.41 -23.68
CA GLY A 72 -2.47 12.32 -22.39
C GLY A 72 -2.13 13.42 -21.37
N TRP A 73 -1.61 14.59 -21.80
CA TRP A 73 -1.34 15.73 -20.92
C TRP A 73 -2.57 16.22 -20.16
N GLY A 74 -3.77 16.16 -20.76
CA GLY A 74 -5.02 16.56 -20.12
C GLY A 74 -5.30 15.77 -18.83
N TYR A 75 -5.08 14.45 -18.86
CA TYR A 75 -5.19 13.61 -17.66
C TYR A 75 -4.15 13.96 -16.60
N SER A 76 -2.96 14.40 -17.01
CA SER A 76 -1.92 14.84 -16.08
C SER A 76 -2.30 16.16 -15.40
N LEU A 77 -2.94 17.08 -16.13
CA LEU A 77 -3.49 18.30 -15.53
C LEU A 77 -4.58 17.98 -14.50
N VAL A 78 -5.53 17.11 -14.86
CA VAL A 78 -6.59 16.68 -13.94
C VAL A 78 -5.99 16.05 -12.68
N LEU A 79 -5.04 15.12 -12.83
CA LEU A 79 -4.37 14.47 -11.69
C LEU A 79 -3.69 15.47 -10.77
N ILE A 80 -2.94 16.44 -11.32
CA ILE A 80 -2.24 17.45 -10.52
C ILE A 80 -3.23 18.31 -9.77
N LEU A 81 -4.27 18.82 -10.45
CA LEU A 81 -5.28 19.66 -9.81
C LEU A 81 -6.03 18.92 -8.71
N THR A 82 -6.47 17.68 -8.95
CA THR A 82 -7.20 16.91 -7.94
C THR A 82 -6.31 16.50 -6.76
N ALA A 83 -5.03 16.19 -7.01
CA ALA A 83 -4.07 15.91 -5.95
C ALA A 83 -3.82 17.14 -5.06
N LEU A 84 -3.63 18.32 -5.66
CA LEU A 84 -3.42 19.57 -4.92
C LEU A 84 -4.67 20.00 -4.16
N ILE A 85 -5.85 19.94 -4.78
CA ILE A 85 -7.13 20.27 -4.11
C ILE A 85 -7.36 19.33 -2.93
N SER A 86 -7.15 18.01 -3.12
CA SER A 86 -7.30 17.03 -2.04
C SER A 86 -6.32 17.30 -0.89
N LEU A 87 -5.07 17.63 -1.20
CA LEU A 87 -4.07 17.96 -0.19
C LEU A 87 -4.47 19.22 0.60
N LEU A 88 -4.89 20.28 -0.09
CA LEU A 88 -5.27 21.55 0.55
C LEU A 88 -6.50 21.39 1.45
N ILE A 89 -7.55 20.72 0.96
CA ILE A 89 -8.78 20.51 1.74
C ILE A 89 -8.48 19.65 2.98
N THR A 90 -7.73 18.56 2.81
CA THR A 90 -7.38 17.66 3.93
C THR A 90 -6.49 18.37 4.94
N ALA A 91 -5.46 19.09 4.50
CA ALA A 91 -4.57 19.84 5.39
C ALA A 91 -5.32 20.95 6.15
N ALA A 92 -6.23 21.67 5.49
CA ALA A 92 -7.05 22.67 6.15
C ALA A 92 -7.94 22.06 7.23
N GLY A 93 -8.57 20.91 6.96
CA GLY A 93 -9.41 20.21 7.93
C GLY A 93 -8.67 19.67 9.16
N LEU A 94 -7.36 19.41 9.05
CA LEU A 94 -6.52 18.99 10.17
C LEU A 94 -6.12 20.13 11.11
N VAL A 95 -6.09 21.38 10.61
CA VAL A 95 -5.60 22.55 11.36
C VAL A 95 -6.74 23.47 11.82
N ALA A 96 -7.83 23.52 11.07
CA ALA A 96 -8.95 24.42 11.32
C ALA A 96 -10.27 23.65 11.46
N GLU A 97 -10.87 23.71 12.65
CA GLU A 97 -12.18 23.11 12.94
C GLU A 97 -13.28 23.48 11.92
N PRO A 98 -13.42 24.75 11.46
CA PRO A 98 -14.42 25.08 10.43
C PRO A 98 -14.18 24.38 9.09
N ALA A 99 -12.94 24.04 8.76
CA ALA A 99 -12.58 23.37 7.51
C ALA A 99 -12.75 21.84 7.61
N ARG A 100 -12.89 21.29 8.82
CA ARG A 100 -13.06 19.84 9.03
C ARG A 100 -14.30 19.30 8.32
N ALA A 101 -15.42 20.03 8.38
CA ALA A 101 -16.65 19.64 7.69
C ALA A 101 -16.46 19.52 6.15
N ALA A 102 -15.68 20.42 5.55
CA ALA A 102 -15.35 20.35 4.13
C ALA A 102 -14.41 19.17 3.81
N SER A 103 -13.46 18.88 4.71
CA SER A 103 -12.57 17.73 4.60
C SER A 103 -13.33 16.40 4.70
N ASP A 104 -14.22 16.26 5.67
CA ASP A 104 -15.04 15.06 5.86
C ASP A 104 -15.97 14.83 4.67
N TRP A 105 -16.58 15.90 4.15
CA TRP A 105 -17.39 15.84 2.94
C TRP A 105 -16.56 15.43 1.71
N TRP A 106 -15.38 16.03 1.52
CA TRP A 106 -14.48 15.68 0.42
C TRP A 106 -14.04 14.21 0.50
N PHE A 107 -13.72 13.74 1.70
CA PHE A 107 -13.38 12.34 1.94
C PHE A 107 -14.56 11.42 1.59
N GLY A 108 -15.74 11.67 2.16
CA GLY A 108 -16.91 10.81 2.03
C GLY A 108 -17.51 10.76 0.61
N TYR A 109 -17.44 11.86 -0.14
CA TYR A 109 -18.12 11.98 -1.43
C TYR A 109 -17.19 12.06 -2.64
N VAL A 110 -15.91 12.36 -2.47
CA VAL A 110 -14.94 12.42 -3.57
C VAL A 110 -13.90 11.31 -3.43
N LEU A 111 -13.15 11.29 -2.33
CA LEU A 111 -12.01 10.37 -2.21
C LEU A 111 -12.45 8.91 -2.04
N TYR A 112 -13.37 8.64 -1.11
CA TYR A 112 -13.82 7.28 -0.81
C TYR A 112 -14.54 6.62 -2.00
N PRO A 113 -15.49 7.29 -2.71
CA PRO A 113 -16.11 6.70 -3.90
C PRO A 113 -15.13 6.46 -5.05
N LEU A 114 -14.13 7.34 -5.26
CA LEU A 114 -13.09 7.13 -6.27
C LEU A 114 -12.22 5.91 -5.95
N GLN A 115 -11.85 5.73 -4.68
CA GLN A 115 -11.12 4.54 -4.22
C GLN A 115 -11.95 3.27 -4.42
N ALA A 116 -13.24 3.31 -4.06
CA ALA A 116 -14.17 2.20 -4.25
C ALA A 116 -14.36 1.86 -5.74
N ALA A 117 -14.46 2.87 -6.62
CA ALA A 117 -14.55 2.67 -8.06
C ALA A 117 -13.29 2.03 -8.64
N ALA A 118 -12.10 2.49 -8.24
CA ALA A 118 -10.83 1.87 -8.65
C ALA A 118 -10.72 0.42 -8.18
N ALA A 119 -11.09 0.13 -6.93
CA ALA A 119 -11.16 -1.24 -6.40
C ALA A 119 -12.19 -2.09 -7.17
N GLY A 120 -13.35 -1.52 -7.52
CA GLY A 120 -14.37 -2.17 -8.33
C GLY A 120 -13.89 -2.51 -9.73
N LEU A 121 -13.14 -1.61 -10.40
CA LEU A 121 -12.51 -1.90 -11.69
C LEU A 121 -11.56 -3.08 -11.61
N VAL A 122 -10.73 -3.15 -10.56
CA VAL A 122 -9.84 -4.30 -10.33
C VAL A 122 -10.66 -5.58 -10.16
N ALA A 123 -11.73 -5.56 -9.36
CA ALA A 123 -12.60 -6.72 -9.19
C ALA A 123 -13.24 -7.18 -10.51
N ILE A 124 -13.75 -6.26 -11.33
CA ILE A 124 -14.34 -6.57 -12.64
C ILE A 124 -13.27 -7.13 -13.59
N VAL A 125 -12.08 -6.53 -13.66
CA VAL A 125 -10.98 -7.02 -14.50
C VAL A 125 -10.54 -8.41 -14.08
N LEU A 126 -10.46 -8.68 -12.77
CA LEU A 126 -10.15 -10.02 -12.25
C LEU A 126 -11.25 -11.03 -12.60
N ALA A 127 -12.52 -10.66 -12.44
CA ALA A 127 -13.67 -11.48 -12.83
C ALA A 127 -13.64 -11.85 -14.33
N PHE A 128 -13.45 -10.86 -15.19
CA PHE A 128 -13.34 -11.06 -16.63
C PHE A 128 -12.12 -11.91 -17.00
N SER A 129 -10.99 -11.67 -16.36
CA SER A 129 -9.76 -12.43 -16.57
C SER A 129 -9.90 -13.89 -16.16
N ALA A 130 -10.56 -14.16 -15.03
CA ALA A 130 -10.85 -15.51 -14.58
C ALA A 130 -11.84 -16.23 -15.50
N PHE A 131 -12.90 -15.55 -15.96
CA PHE A 131 -13.82 -16.12 -16.95
C PHE A 131 -13.11 -16.48 -18.26
N ARG A 132 -12.25 -15.58 -18.76
CA ARG A 132 -11.41 -15.85 -19.93
C ARG A 132 -10.47 -17.04 -19.69
N LEU A 133 -9.90 -17.14 -18.49
CA LEU A 133 -9.02 -18.23 -18.10
C LEU A 133 -9.77 -19.57 -18.07
N LEU A 134 -11.00 -19.63 -17.53
CA LEU A 134 -11.84 -20.85 -17.52
C LEU A 134 -12.11 -21.42 -18.90
N ARG A 135 -12.26 -20.54 -19.91
CA ARG A 135 -12.51 -20.96 -21.30
C ARG A 135 -11.27 -21.60 -21.94
N HIS A 136 -10.07 -21.23 -21.49
CA HIS A 136 -8.81 -21.75 -22.03
C HIS A 136 -8.25 -22.91 -21.19
N ARG A 137 -8.38 -22.86 -19.85
CA ARG A 137 -7.98 -23.91 -18.91
C ARG A 137 -8.91 -23.93 -17.69
N ARG A 138 -9.50 -25.09 -17.40
CA ARG A 138 -10.28 -25.31 -16.18
C ARG A 138 -9.37 -25.80 -15.06
N SER A 139 -8.74 -24.86 -14.36
CA SER A 139 -7.96 -25.15 -13.16
C SER A 139 -8.83 -25.03 -11.90
N ALA A 140 -8.44 -25.72 -10.83
CA ALA A 140 -9.17 -25.68 -9.56
C ALA A 140 -9.21 -24.27 -8.97
N GLU A 141 -8.13 -23.48 -9.12
CA GLU A 141 -8.03 -22.11 -8.63
C GLU A 141 -9.00 -21.19 -9.36
N THR A 142 -9.13 -21.35 -10.68
CA THR A 142 -10.02 -20.52 -11.48
C THR A 142 -11.49 -20.80 -11.14
N LEU A 143 -11.83 -22.07 -10.88
CA LEU A 143 -13.16 -22.46 -10.41
C LEU A 143 -13.45 -21.88 -9.01
N PHE A 144 -12.48 -22.00 -8.09
CA PHE A 144 -12.61 -21.44 -6.75
C PHE A 144 -12.83 -19.93 -6.78
N PHE A 145 -12.04 -19.20 -7.59
CA PHE A 145 -12.21 -17.76 -7.77
C PHE A 145 -13.59 -17.40 -8.34
N LEU A 146 -14.09 -18.16 -9.33
CA LEU A 146 -15.42 -17.90 -9.89
C LEU A 146 -16.52 -18.12 -8.84
N VAL A 147 -16.45 -19.21 -8.08
CA VAL A 147 -17.41 -19.47 -6.99
C VAL A 147 -17.36 -18.37 -5.94
N ALA A 148 -16.16 -17.94 -5.54
CA ALA A 148 -15.95 -16.82 -4.63
C ALA A 148 -16.60 -15.54 -5.14
N ALA A 149 -16.34 -15.18 -6.40
CA ALA A 149 -16.90 -14.00 -7.03
C ALA A 149 -18.43 -14.09 -7.10
N LEU A 150 -18.99 -15.25 -7.45
CA LEU A 150 -20.44 -15.45 -7.52
C LEU A 150 -21.11 -15.33 -6.14
N VAL A 151 -20.54 -15.93 -5.10
CA VAL A 151 -21.03 -15.84 -3.72
C VAL A 151 -21.05 -14.38 -3.25
N VAL A 152 -19.96 -13.64 -3.50
CA VAL A 152 -19.87 -12.22 -3.11
C VAL A 152 -20.88 -11.39 -3.91
N LEU A 153 -20.96 -11.55 -5.23
CA LEU A 153 -21.89 -10.78 -6.07
C LEU A 153 -23.35 -11.05 -5.70
N LEU A 154 -23.77 -12.32 -5.59
CA LEU A 154 -25.14 -12.67 -5.20
C LEU A 154 -25.47 -12.24 -3.77
N GLY A 155 -24.50 -12.29 -2.85
CA GLY A 155 -24.72 -11.84 -1.48
C GLY A 155 -24.75 -10.32 -1.31
N THR A 156 -24.32 -9.54 -2.31
CA THR A 156 -24.45 -8.06 -2.28
C THR A 156 -25.82 -7.58 -2.77
N THR A 157 -26.54 -8.38 -3.55
CA THR A 157 -27.90 -8.01 -3.99
C THR A 157 -28.89 -8.12 -2.83
N PRO A 158 -29.61 -7.03 -2.46
CA PRO A 158 -30.59 -7.08 -1.38
C PRO A 158 -31.85 -7.80 -1.87
N LEU A 159 -31.87 -9.13 -1.73
CA LEU A 159 -33.02 -9.97 -2.05
C LEU A 159 -33.96 -10.07 -0.83
N PRO A 160 -35.28 -9.92 -1.00
CA PRO A 160 -36.23 -10.08 0.10
C PRO A 160 -36.44 -11.57 0.47
N GLY A 161 -36.76 -11.81 1.74
CA GLY A 161 -37.13 -13.13 2.27
C GLY A 161 -35.95 -14.01 2.71
N VAL A 162 -36.27 -15.23 3.13
CA VAL A 162 -35.33 -16.19 3.76
C VAL A 162 -34.13 -16.52 2.88
N ILE A 163 -34.31 -16.52 1.55
CA ILE A 163 -33.22 -16.78 0.59
C ILE A 163 -32.19 -15.63 0.62
N GLY A 164 -32.64 -14.39 0.70
CA GLY A 164 -31.77 -13.22 0.78
C GLY A 164 -30.97 -13.17 2.08
N GLU A 165 -31.60 -13.47 3.21
CA GLU A 165 -30.92 -13.55 4.52
C GLU A 165 -29.83 -14.62 4.52
N ARG A 166 -30.10 -15.81 3.97
CA ARG A 166 -29.11 -16.89 3.85
C ARG A 166 -27.94 -16.52 2.94
N LEU A 167 -28.20 -15.86 1.81
CA LEU A 167 -27.15 -15.40 0.90
C LEU A 167 -26.29 -14.29 1.53
N ALA A 168 -26.91 -13.37 2.27
CA ALA A 168 -26.19 -12.34 3.02
C ALA A 168 -25.31 -12.95 4.12
N ALA A 169 -25.83 -13.92 4.88
CA ALA A 169 -25.07 -14.65 5.89
C ALA A 169 -23.89 -15.43 5.27
N LEU A 170 -24.11 -16.10 4.14
CA LEU A 170 -23.05 -16.81 3.41
C LEU A 170 -21.95 -15.84 2.94
N ARG A 171 -22.32 -14.68 2.40
CA ARG A 171 -21.36 -13.63 2.03
C ARG A 171 -20.61 -13.12 3.25
N GLN A 172 -21.29 -12.86 4.37
CA GLN A 172 -20.65 -12.37 5.58
C GLN A 172 -19.60 -13.38 6.07
N TRP A 173 -19.97 -14.66 6.17
CA TRP A 173 -19.02 -15.73 6.51
C TRP A 173 -17.85 -15.82 5.52
N TRP A 174 -18.11 -15.68 4.21
CA TRP A 174 -17.07 -15.67 3.18
C TRP A 174 -16.07 -14.52 3.37
N MET A 175 -16.58 -13.33 3.70
CA MET A 175 -15.75 -12.15 3.94
C MET A 175 -14.97 -12.29 5.24
N GLU A 176 -15.59 -12.75 6.32
CA GLU A 176 -14.98 -12.81 7.66
C GLU A 176 -13.97 -13.95 7.83
N VAL A 177 -14.14 -15.06 7.09
CA VAL A 177 -13.29 -16.25 7.25
C VAL A 177 -12.29 -16.39 6.09
N PRO A 178 -12.66 -16.85 4.87
CA PRO A 178 -11.70 -16.97 3.76
C PRO A 178 -11.06 -15.66 3.33
N ALA A 179 -11.84 -14.59 3.13
CA ALA A 179 -11.30 -13.35 2.58
C ALA A 179 -10.38 -12.64 3.58
N MET A 180 -10.77 -12.59 4.85
CA MET A 180 -9.89 -12.08 5.92
C MET A 180 -8.67 -12.96 6.13
N ALA A 181 -8.76 -14.29 6.01
CA ALA A 181 -7.59 -15.17 6.04
C ALA A 181 -6.64 -14.87 4.88
N GLY A 182 -7.16 -14.66 3.67
CA GLY A 182 -6.39 -14.24 2.50
C GLY A 182 -5.72 -12.88 2.68
N MET A 183 -6.46 -11.89 3.19
CA MET A 183 -5.92 -10.56 3.49
C MET A 183 -4.80 -10.63 4.55
N ARG A 184 -5.00 -11.39 5.63
CA ARG A 184 -3.98 -11.60 6.65
C ARG A 184 -2.76 -12.32 6.08
N GLY A 185 -2.96 -13.36 5.27
CA GLY A 185 -1.88 -14.06 4.57
C GLY A 185 -1.10 -13.14 3.63
N PHE A 186 -1.78 -12.26 2.90
CA PHE A 186 -1.16 -11.23 2.07
C PHE A 186 -0.32 -10.26 2.92
N LEU A 187 -0.87 -9.74 4.03
CA LEU A 187 -0.15 -8.84 4.93
C LEU A 187 1.07 -9.52 5.57
N ILE A 188 0.95 -10.79 5.96
CA ILE A 188 2.07 -11.60 6.44
C ILE A 188 3.11 -11.76 5.33
N GLY A 189 2.70 -12.05 4.09
CA GLY A 189 3.60 -12.17 2.95
C GLY A 189 4.36 -10.87 2.65
N VAL A 190 3.66 -9.73 2.68
CA VAL A 190 4.28 -8.41 2.56
C VAL A 190 5.28 -8.17 3.70
N GLY A 191 4.90 -8.48 4.94
CA GLY A 191 5.78 -8.35 6.10
C GLY A 191 7.01 -9.26 6.04
N LEU A 192 6.86 -10.51 5.61
CA LEU A 192 7.97 -11.42 5.40
C LEU A 192 8.88 -10.93 4.25
N GLY A 193 8.30 -10.39 3.18
CA GLY A 193 9.06 -9.80 2.07
C GLY A 193 9.91 -8.61 2.52
N THR A 194 9.35 -7.71 3.34
CA THR A 194 10.11 -6.58 3.88
C THR A 194 11.17 -7.04 4.88
N LEU A 195 10.87 -8.03 5.73
CA LEU A 195 11.86 -8.65 6.63
C LEU A 195 13.00 -9.31 5.88
N LEU A 196 12.72 -10.04 4.80
CA LEU A 196 13.74 -10.66 3.95
C LEU A 196 14.65 -9.62 3.30
N MET A 197 14.10 -8.51 2.80
CA MET A 197 14.92 -7.42 2.29
C MET A 197 15.77 -6.78 3.39
N GLY A 198 15.21 -6.56 4.58
CA GLY A 198 15.97 -6.10 5.74
C GLY A 198 17.11 -7.05 6.12
N LEU A 199 16.85 -8.35 6.16
CA LEU A 199 17.85 -9.38 6.47
C LEU A 199 18.96 -9.44 5.41
N ARG A 200 18.62 -9.32 4.13
CA ARG A 200 19.62 -9.26 3.04
C ARG A 200 20.55 -8.07 3.18
N VAL A 201 20.03 -6.92 3.61
CA VAL A 201 20.84 -5.73 3.90
C VAL A 201 21.69 -5.94 5.16
N ILE A 202 21.13 -6.45 6.26
CA ILE A 202 21.85 -6.70 7.53
C ILE A 202 22.94 -7.76 7.40
N THR A 203 22.74 -8.78 6.57
CA THR A 203 23.77 -9.79 6.28
C THR A 203 24.81 -9.29 5.28
N GLY A 204 24.62 -8.09 4.72
CA GLY A 204 25.52 -7.48 3.74
C GLY A 204 25.51 -8.18 2.37
N MET A 205 24.51 -9.03 2.11
CA MET A 205 24.29 -9.67 0.81
C MET A 205 23.86 -8.63 -0.23
N ASP A 206 22.95 -7.72 0.14
CA ASP A 206 22.56 -6.59 -0.68
C ASP A 206 23.25 -5.32 -0.19
N ARG A 207 23.90 -4.58 -1.10
CA ARG A 207 24.65 -3.36 -0.77
C ARG A 207 24.22 -2.15 -1.61
N PRO A 208 22.96 -1.71 -1.47
CA PRO A 208 22.39 -0.66 -2.31
C PRO A 208 23.14 0.68 -2.21
N HIS A 209 23.88 0.90 -1.12
CA HIS A 209 24.62 2.15 -0.88
C HIS A 209 26.04 2.13 -1.44
N SER A 210 26.56 0.97 -1.84
CA SER A 210 27.94 0.81 -2.32
C SER A 210 28.08 0.62 -3.83
N ASP A 211 26.94 0.48 -4.52
CA ASP A 211 26.87 0.13 -5.94
C ASP A 211 26.44 1.32 -6.82
N VAL A 212 26.43 2.53 -6.26
CA VAL A 212 26.26 3.82 -6.96
C VAL A 212 27.61 4.49 -7.19
#